data_AF-A0A671SU61-F1
#
_entry.id   AF-A0A671SU61-F1
#
_cell.length_a   1.000
_cell.length_b   1.000
_cell.length_c   1.000
_cell.angle_alpha   90.00
_cell.angle_beta   90.00
_cell.angle_gamma   90.00
#
_symmetry.space_group_name_H-M   'P 1'
#
loop_
_entity.id
_entity.type
_entity.pdbx_description
1 polymer ?
#
loop_
_entity_poly.entity_id
_entity_poly.type
_entity_poly.pdbx_seq_one_letter_code
_entity_poly.pdbx_strand_id
1 'polypeptide(L)'
;MPNKPKKEKVSQSLSCVNVEENPVFLHQGPNKKGANSVPPATQLLKGKASGSQAPLKKEKRPSSSRFSLSNNRELQKLPAFKGETQTEQKYEFGADADISMMKFEMVEYLTHNRSVITEPIYPEVVHVFAVNMFRALPPSSNPTGAEFDPEEDEPTLEAAWPHLQLVYEFFLRFLESPDFQPNIAKKYIDQKFVLQLLELFDSEDPRERDFLKTTLHRIYGKFLGLRAYIRKQINNIFCSLSHDVSVTILFSSSIINGFALPLKEEHKIFLLKVLLPLHKVKSLSVYHPQLAYSVVQFLEKDSTLTEPVVMALLKYWPKTHSPKEVMFLNELEEILDVIEPSEFVKVMEPLFRQLAKCVSSPHFQVAERALYYWNNEYIMSLISDNAARILPIMFPSLYRNSKTHWNKTIHGLIYNALKLFMEMNQKLFDDCTQQFRAEKNKEKAKWKEREEAWIKIENIAKSNPQFLMHIDSSSLSSPMDMETDGPIIEDVMMLKKTVEEEATHVEVLWTLVSDSHRGCIYLIKSTVKIVKYYSNLK
;
A
#
# COMPACT_ATOMS: atom_id res chain seq x y z
N MET A 1 22.49 2.86 58.07
CA MET A 1 23.82 2.41 58.53
C MET A 1 23.66 1.10 59.29
N PRO A 2 24.65 0.18 59.33
CA PRO A 2 26.00 0.23 58.74
C PRO A 2 26.17 -0.82 57.60
N ASN A 3 26.89 -0.64 56.49
CA ASN A 3 28.25 -0.18 56.18
C ASN A 3 29.40 -1.17 56.48
N LYS A 4 29.87 -1.82 55.40
CA LYS A 4 31.26 -2.10 54.94
C LYS A 4 32.19 -3.00 55.79
N PRO A 5 33.07 -3.80 55.12
CA PRO A 5 34.33 -3.34 54.49
C PRO A 5 34.59 -4.04 53.11
N LYS A 6 35.63 -3.85 52.29
CA LYS A 6 36.72 -2.89 51.99
C LYS A 6 37.17 -3.27 50.55
N LYS A 7 37.58 -2.31 49.71
CA LYS A 7 38.28 -2.52 48.41
C LYS A 7 39.54 -1.64 48.35
N GLU A 8 40.64 -2.21 47.86
CA GLU A 8 41.90 -1.58 47.42
C GLU A 8 42.00 -1.69 45.88
N LYS A 9 42.17 -0.59 45.12
CA LYS A 9 43.42 0.00 44.51
C LYS A 9 43.96 -0.83 43.31
N VAL A 10 44.36 -0.37 42.11
CA VAL A 10 44.92 0.87 41.47
C VAL A 10 44.63 0.76 39.93
N SER A 11 44.40 1.79 39.09
CA SER A 11 45.39 2.57 38.29
C SER A 11 44.69 3.50 37.27
N GLN A 12 45.33 4.63 36.91
CA GLN A 12 44.83 5.74 36.05
C GLN A 12 45.51 5.82 34.66
N SER A 13 44.78 6.42 33.69
CA SER A 13 45.19 7.29 32.53
C SER A 13 46.11 6.73 31.43
N LEU A 14 45.97 7.00 30.10
CA LEU A 14 45.81 8.27 29.36
C LEU A 14 45.46 8.05 27.84
N SER A 15 44.71 9.00 27.27
CA SER A 15 44.72 9.64 25.91
C SER A 15 44.62 8.91 24.54
N CYS A 16 43.84 9.59 23.67
CA CYS A 16 43.50 9.45 22.25
C CYS A 16 44.67 9.51 21.22
N VAL A 17 44.43 9.02 19.98
CA VAL A 17 44.44 9.76 18.67
C VAL A 17 44.23 8.80 17.46
N ASN A 18 43.49 9.31 16.47
CA ASN A 18 43.15 8.93 15.07
C ASN A 18 44.07 8.00 14.23
N VAL A 19 43.50 7.38 13.16
CA VAL A 19 43.74 7.67 11.71
C VAL A 19 43.44 6.46 10.77
N GLU A 20 42.71 6.75 9.67
CA GLU A 20 42.71 6.21 8.28
C GLU A 20 41.87 5.02 7.74
N GLU A 21 41.36 5.30 6.54
CA GLU A 21 40.54 4.55 5.59
C GLU A 21 41.38 3.72 4.59
N ASN A 22 40.79 2.61 4.10
CA ASN A 22 40.86 2.00 2.75
C ASN A 22 42.23 1.63 2.11
N PRO A 23 42.32 0.52 1.32
CA PRO A 23 41.98 0.63 -0.10
C PRO A 23 41.40 -0.60 -0.83
N VAL A 24 40.78 -0.24 -1.95
CA VAL A 24 40.19 -0.98 -3.07
C VAL A 24 41.26 -1.63 -3.96
N PHE A 25 40.94 -2.79 -4.55
CA PHE A 25 41.73 -3.46 -5.59
C PHE A 25 41.54 -2.80 -6.98
N LEU A 26 42.65 -2.53 -7.67
CA LEU A 26 42.73 -2.12 -9.09
C LEU A 26 43.64 -3.09 -9.86
N HIS A 27 43.22 -3.45 -11.08
CA HIS A 27 44.09 -3.97 -12.14
C HIS A 27 44.14 -2.95 -13.30
N GLN A 28 45.35 -2.46 -13.64
CA GLN A 28 45.71 -1.68 -14.85
C GLN A 28 45.88 -2.62 -16.06
N GLY A 29 45.80 -2.28 -17.36
CA GLY A 29 45.72 -1.09 -18.25
C GLY A 29 45.87 -1.63 -19.72
N PRO A 30 46.21 -0.86 -20.80
CA PRO A 30 46.47 0.58 -20.93
C PRO A 30 45.93 1.32 -22.22
N ASN A 31 45.86 2.66 -22.13
CA ASN A 31 46.11 3.75 -23.10
C ASN A 31 45.48 3.83 -24.54
N LYS A 32 44.75 4.94 -24.80
CA LYS A 32 45.18 6.06 -25.71
C LYS A 32 44.16 7.23 -25.83
N LYS A 33 44.65 8.45 -25.55
CA LYS A 33 44.40 9.81 -26.13
C LYS A 33 43.03 10.22 -26.71
N GLY A 34 42.51 11.37 -26.24
CA GLY A 34 42.13 12.50 -27.11
C GLY A 34 40.72 13.11 -27.02
N ALA A 35 40.69 14.40 -26.63
CA ALA A 35 39.82 15.49 -27.11
C ALA A 35 38.34 15.65 -26.62
N ASN A 36 38.09 16.90 -26.19
CA ASN A 36 36.79 17.57 -26.00
C ASN A 36 35.78 17.31 -27.14
N SER A 37 34.51 17.06 -26.81
CA SER A 37 33.35 17.63 -27.52
C SER A 37 32.03 17.29 -26.83
N VAL A 38 31.23 18.33 -26.57
CA VAL A 38 29.80 18.27 -26.26
C VAL A 38 29.04 17.91 -27.55
N PRO A 39 28.05 17.01 -27.55
CA PRO A 39 27.27 16.72 -28.75
C PRO A 39 26.13 17.75 -28.97
N PRO A 40 25.77 18.06 -30.22
CA PRO A 40 24.92 19.19 -30.58
C PRO A 40 23.42 18.86 -30.59
N ALA A 41 22.60 19.90 -30.37
CA ALA A 41 21.16 19.89 -30.61
C ALA A 41 20.88 20.01 -32.12
N THR A 42 20.07 19.11 -32.69
CA THR A 42 19.56 19.25 -34.07
C THR A 42 18.09 18.80 -34.22
N GLN A 43 17.24 19.82 -34.37
CA GLN A 43 16.18 20.03 -35.37
C GLN A 43 15.13 18.93 -35.64
N LEU A 44 13.88 19.25 -35.26
CA LEU A 44 12.66 18.62 -35.76
C LEU A 44 12.31 19.10 -37.18
N LEU A 45 12.01 18.12 -38.04
CA LEU A 45 11.68 18.23 -39.45
C LEU A 45 10.38 19.00 -39.72
N LYS A 46 10.44 19.85 -40.75
CA LYS A 46 9.36 20.68 -41.30
C LYS A 46 8.66 19.92 -42.44
N GLY A 47 7.43 19.44 -42.21
CA GLY A 47 6.53 18.97 -43.26
C GLY A 47 5.87 20.15 -43.98
N LYS A 48 6.03 20.21 -45.31
CA LYS A 48 5.37 21.18 -46.21
C LYS A 48 3.92 20.76 -46.49
N ALA A 49 2.98 21.68 -46.33
CA ALA A 49 1.72 21.69 -47.08
C ALA A 49 1.56 23.08 -47.72
N SER A 50 1.32 23.11 -49.03
CA SER A 50 1.13 24.28 -49.87
C SER A 50 -0.36 24.66 -49.95
N GLY A 51 -0.66 25.97 -49.98
CA GLY A 51 -1.86 26.48 -50.66
C GLY A 51 -2.76 27.44 -49.88
N SER A 52 -2.34 28.71 -49.81
CA SER A 52 -3.16 29.93 -50.03
C SER A 52 -4.60 30.01 -49.48
N GLN A 53 -4.82 30.85 -48.45
CA GLN A 53 -5.66 32.07 -48.49
C GLN A 53 -5.48 32.89 -47.18
N ALA A 54 -5.40 34.22 -47.30
CA ALA A 54 -5.31 35.20 -46.22
C ALA A 54 -6.67 35.93 -46.06
N PRO A 55 -6.84 36.87 -45.10
CA PRO A 55 -6.84 36.70 -43.65
C PRO A 55 -8.16 37.21 -43.04
N LEU A 56 -8.82 36.44 -42.15
CA LEU A 56 -9.97 36.94 -41.38
C LEU A 56 -9.54 37.46 -40.01
N LYS A 57 -10.03 38.67 -39.70
CA LYS A 57 -9.70 39.53 -38.57
C LYS A 57 -9.84 38.82 -37.22
N LYS A 58 -8.82 38.94 -36.36
CA LYS A 58 -8.92 38.71 -34.91
C LYS A 58 -9.82 39.80 -34.31
N GLU A 59 -11.02 39.43 -33.89
CA GLU A 59 -11.77 40.20 -32.90
C GLU A 59 -11.14 40.03 -31.52
N LYS A 60 -11.09 41.15 -30.82
CA LYS A 60 -10.39 41.39 -29.58
C LYS A 60 -11.45 41.65 -28.51
N ARG A 61 -11.21 41.07 -27.32
CA ARG A 61 -11.67 41.46 -25.96
C ARG A 61 -12.71 40.55 -25.29
N PRO A 62 -12.83 40.54 -23.95
CA PRO A 62 -12.12 41.39 -22.96
C PRO A 62 -11.41 40.64 -21.82
N SER A 63 -10.26 41.19 -21.44
CA SER A 63 -9.68 41.08 -20.10
C SER A 63 -10.58 41.85 -19.12
N SER A 64 -11.02 41.20 -18.05
CA SER A 64 -11.74 41.80 -16.93
C SER A 64 -10.76 42.12 -15.79
N SER A 65 -9.87 43.08 -15.98
CA SER A 65 -9.20 43.75 -14.85
C SER A 65 -9.80 45.14 -14.66
N ARG A 66 -10.32 45.35 -13.45
CA ARG A 66 -11.12 46.51 -13.06
C ARG A 66 -10.25 47.62 -12.44
N PHE A 67 -9.08 47.91 -13.02
CA PHE A 67 -8.18 48.94 -12.52
C PHE A 67 -7.66 49.84 -13.64
N SER A 68 -7.89 51.15 -13.50
CA SER A 68 -7.35 52.20 -14.36
C SER A 68 -5.90 52.51 -13.97
N LEU A 69 -4.95 52.25 -14.87
CA LEU A 69 -3.54 52.56 -14.70
C LEU A 69 -3.30 54.08 -14.80
N SER A 70 -2.78 54.71 -13.75
CA SER A 70 -2.39 56.13 -13.73
C SER A 70 -0.93 56.34 -14.15
N ASN A 71 -0.67 57.40 -14.92
CA ASN A 71 0.61 57.75 -15.58
C ASN A 71 1.65 58.47 -14.69
N ASN A 72 1.92 58.02 -13.46
CA ASN A 72 3.06 58.53 -12.67
C ASN A 72 3.90 57.38 -12.15
N ARG A 73 5.06 57.16 -12.78
CA ARG A 73 6.09 56.19 -12.38
C ARG A 73 7.36 56.95 -11.99
N GLU A 74 7.49 57.26 -10.71
CA GLU A 74 8.81 57.42 -10.09
C GLU A 74 8.88 56.46 -8.90
N LEU A 75 9.84 55.53 -8.97
CA LEU A 75 10.10 54.49 -7.98
C LEU A 75 10.99 55.06 -6.88
N GLN A 76 10.52 55.04 -5.63
CA GLN A 76 11.38 55.28 -4.47
C GLN A 76 11.58 53.97 -3.71
N LYS A 77 12.86 53.61 -3.47
CA LYS A 77 13.28 52.38 -2.81
C LYS A 77 13.17 52.55 -1.29
N LEU A 78 12.47 51.64 -0.59
CA LEU A 78 12.38 51.64 0.87
C LEU A 78 13.65 51.07 1.54
N PRO A 79 13.96 51.45 2.80
CA PRO A 79 15.06 50.86 3.57
C PRO A 79 14.70 49.44 4.06
N ALA A 80 15.70 48.56 4.11
CA ALA A 80 15.60 47.25 4.76
C ALA A 80 15.26 47.40 6.26
N PHE A 81 14.58 46.39 6.84
CA PHE A 81 14.22 46.36 8.26
C PHE A 81 15.46 46.42 9.17
N LYS A 82 15.93 47.63 9.46
CA LYS A 82 16.69 47.97 10.67
C LYS A 82 15.90 49.04 11.39
N GLY A 83 15.52 48.70 12.63
CA GLY A 83 14.43 49.32 13.35
C GLY A 83 14.53 50.83 13.46
N GLU A 84 13.37 51.48 13.30
CA GLU A 84 13.05 52.74 13.95
C GLU A 84 11.53 52.94 14.02
N THR A 85 11.15 53.84 14.92
CA THR A 85 9.88 54.02 15.63
C THR A 85 8.63 54.40 14.82
N GLN A 86 7.48 54.01 15.39
CA GLN A 86 6.09 54.33 15.07
C GLN A 86 5.86 55.55 14.14
N THR A 87 5.25 55.32 12.97
CA THR A 87 4.22 56.21 12.43
C THR A 87 3.40 55.46 11.38
N GLU A 88 2.08 55.61 11.47
CA GLU A 88 1.08 54.99 10.60
C GLU A 88 1.37 55.24 9.13
N GLN A 89 1.52 54.18 8.32
CA GLN A 89 1.44 54.28 6.86
C GLN A 89 0.61 53.12 6.31
N LYS A 90 -0.46 53.47 5.60
CA LYS A 90 -1.29 52.53 4.84
C LYS A 90 -0.47 51.99 3.67
N TYR A 91 -0.37 50.66 3.56
CA TYR A 91 0.37 49.97 2.52
C TYR A 91 -0.58 49.54 1.39
N GLU A 92 -0.28 49.96 0.15
CA GLU A 92 -0.90 49.44 -1.07
C GLU A 92 0.13 48.53 -1.78
N PHE A 93 -0.27 47.29 -2.08
CA PHE A 93 0.59 46.22 -2.57
C PHE A 93 0.55 46.07 -4.10
N GLY A 94 1.71 45.84 -4.72
CA GLY A 94 1.82 45.39 -6.11
C GLY A 94 3.08 44.57 -6.39
N ALA A 95 2.87 43.44 -7.10
CA ALA A 95 3.80 42.47 -7.72
C ALA A 95 4.36 41.31 -6.84
N ASP A 96 3.98 40.08 -7.22
CA ASP A 96 4.22 38.80 -6.52
C ASP A 96 5.68 38.45 -6.19
N ALA A 97 6.65 39.04 -6.91
CA ALA A 97 8.08 38.79 -6.69
C ALA A 97 8.62 39.48 -5.42
N ASP A 98 8.14 40.68 -5.12
CA ASP A 98 8.58 41.45 -3.94
C ASP A 98 7.95 40.90 -2.64
N ILE A 99 6.73 40.36 -2.73
CA ILE A 99 6.05 39.68 -1.62
C ILE A 99 6.77 38.38 -1.25
N SER A 100 7.24 37.61 -2.24
CA SER A 100 8.00 36.38 -1.99
C SER A 100 9.34 36.63 -1.31
N MET A 101 10.04 37.71 -1.71
CA MET A 101 11.30 38.12 -1.09
C MET A 101 11.10 38.60 0.35
N MET A 102 10.04 39.39 0.61
CA MET A 102 9.69 39.84 1.97
C MET A 102 9.31 38.68 2.89
N LYS A 103 8.60 37.66 2.37
CA LYS A 103 8.26 36.46 3.15
C LYS A 103 9.48 35.61 3.49
N PHE A 104 10.44 35.49 2.58
CA PHE A 104 11.72 34.81 2.84
C PHE A 104 12.51 35.53 3.95
N GLU A 105 12.61 36.86 3.89
CA GLU A 105 13.24 37.65 4.95
C GLU A 105 12.54 37.50 6.31
N MET A 106 11.21 37.39 6.34
CA MET A 106 10.46 37.14 7.58
C MET A 106 10.74 35.75 8.18
N VAL A 107 10.91 34.71 7.34
CA VAL A 107 11.30 33.37 7.78
C VAL A 107 12.70 33.39 8.39
N GLU A 108 13.66 34.03 7.73
CA GLU A 108 15.01 34.17 8.27
C GLU A 108 15.04 35.00 9.56
N TYR A 109 14.25 36.08 9.63
CA TYR A 109 14.18 36.97 10.79
C TYR A 109 13.59 36.26 12.01
N LEU A 110 12.54 35.45 11.86
CA LEU A 110 12.00 34.63 12.94
C LEU A 110 12.94 33.51 13.37
N THR A 111 13.75 32.98 12.46
CA THR A 111 14.67 31.87 12.75
C THR A 111 15.91 32.35 13.52
N HIS A 112 16.44 33.54 13.19
CA HIS A 112 17.70 34.03 13.75
C HIS A 112 17.55 34.96 14.97
N ASN A 113 16.36 35.55 15.20
CA ASN A 113 16.14 36.48 16.31
C ASN A 113 15.22 35.88 17.38
N ARG A 114 15.60 36.05 18.66
CA ARG A 114 14.80 35.63 19.81
C ARG A 114 13.89 36.76 20.30
N SER A 115 12.76 36.40 20.89
CA SER A 115 11.76 37.29 21.49
C SER A 115 11.08 38.25 20.51
N VAL A 116 11.04 37.90 19.23
CA VAL A 116 10.36 38.69 18.17
C VAL A 116 8.84 38.52 18.22
N ILE A 117 8.35 37.37 18.70
CA ILE A 117 6.92 37.05 18.70
C ILE A 117 6.21 37.78 19.84
N THR A 118 5.68 38.96 19.54
CA THR A 118 4.86 39.77 20.44
C THR A 118 3.36 39.44 20.29
N GLU A 119 2.55 39.77 21.30
CA GLU A 119 1.09 39.54 21.27
C GLU A 119 0.35 40.04 20.00
N PRO A 120 0.62 41.24 19.46
CA PRO A 120 -0.10 41.74 18.27
C PRO A 120 0.24 40.98 16.98
N ILE A 121 1.33 40.20 16.95
CA ILE A 121 1.75 39.46 15.75
C ILE A 121 0.90 38.21 15.53
N TYR A 122 0.35 37.61 16.59
CA TYR A 122 -0.46 36.39 16.51
C TYR A 122 -1.67 36.49 15.55
N PRO A 123 -2.56 37.50 15.66
CA PRO A 123 -3.68 37.62 14.74
C PRO A 123 -3.23 37.84 13.29
N GLU A 124 -2.18 38.64 13.07
CA GLU A 124 -1.67 38.94 11.73
C GLU A 124 -1.09 37.70 11.05
N VAL A 125 -0.31 36.89 11.77
CA VAL A 125 0.26 35.65 11.22
C VAL A 125 -0.84 34.64 10.89
N VAL A 126 -1.83 34.48 11.76
CA VAL A 126 -2.97 33.58 11.52
C VAL A 126 -3.82 34.08 10.34
N HIS A 127 -4.01 35.39 10.21
CA HIS A 127 -4.73 36.00 9.10
C HIS A 127 -4.00 35.81 7.77
N VAL A 128 -2.69 36.08 7.73
CA VAL A 128 -1.85 35.85 6.54
C VAL A 128 -1.92 34.39 6.13
N PHE A 129 -1.79 33.45 7.07
CA PHE A 129 -1.94 32.03 6.76
C PHE A 129 -3.33 31.72 6.18
N ALA A 130 -4.40 32.15 6.86
CA ALA A 130 -5.77 31.86 6.43
C ALA A 130 -6.10 32.40 5.03
N VAL A 131 -5.69 33.63 4.71
CA VAL A 131 -5.97 34.28 3.41
C VAL A 131 -5.21 33.60 2.26
N ASN A 132 -4.00 33.13 2.52
CA ASN A 132 -3.19 32.50 1.48
C ASN A 132 -3.53 31.02 1.30
N MET A 133 -3.94 30.32 2.38
CA MET A 133 -4.12 28.87 2.35
C MET A 133 -5.55 28.43 2.14
N PHE A 134 -6.53 29.02 2.85
CA PHE A 134 -7.90 28.52 2.87
C PHE A 134 -8.63 28.92 1.58
N ARG A 135 -8.62 27.98 0.64
CA ARG A 135 -9.23 28.08 -0.69
C ARG A 135 -10.04 26.82 -0.98
N ALA A 136 -11.06 26.96 -1.82
CA ALA A 136 -11.71 25.78 -2.40
C ALA A 136 -10.70 25.11 -3.35
N LEU A 137 -10.52 23.80 -3.19
CA LEU A 137 -9.64 23.03 -4.04
C LEU A 137 -10.23 22.95 -5.46
N PRO A 138 -9.39 22.95 -6.52
CA PRO A 138 -9.86 22.77 -7.87
C PRO A 138 -10.56 21.40 -8.01
N PRO A 139 -11.55 21.26 -8.91
CA PRO A 139 -12.17 19.96 -9.18
C PRO A 139 -11.09 18.97 -9.64
N SER A 140 -11.19 17.72 -9.19
CA SER A 140 -10.21 16.69 -9.54
C SER A 140 -10.11 16.53 -11.05
N SER A 141 -8.87 16.47 -11.53
CA SER A 141 -8.55 16.24 -12.94
C SER A 141 -8.62 14.75 -13.32
N ASN A 142 -8.65 13.87 -12.32
CA ASN A 142 -8.61 12.43 -12.50
C ASN A 142 -9.98 11.85 -12.87
N PRO A 143 -10.03 10.91 -13.83
CA PRO A 143 -11.26 10.25 -14.21
C PRO A 143 -11.81 9.38 -13.07
N THR A 144 -13.09 9.55 -12.75
CA THR A 144 -13.77 8.77 -11.71
C THR A 144 -14.44 7.53 -12.32
N GLY A 145 -14.14 6.34 -11.78
CA GLY A 145 -14.80 5.10 -12.22
C GLY A 145 -14.18 3.83 -11.63
N ALA A 146 -14.91 2.71 -11.73
CA ALA A 146 -14.44 1.41 -11.25
C ALA A 146 -13.31 0.81 -12.10
N GLU A 147 -13.05 1.37 -13.29
CA GLU A 147 -12.02 0.92 -14.23
C GLU A 147 -10.69 1.66 -14.05
N PHE A 148 -10.68 2.79 -13.32
CA PHE A 148 -9.49 3.58 -13.07
C PHE A 148 -8.81 3.13 -11.79
N ASP A 149 -7.49 2.93 -11.87
CA ASP A 149 -6.64 2.64 -10.74
C ASP A 149 -6.07 3.96 -10.20
N PRO A 150 -6.42 4.38 -8.97
CA PRO A 150 -5.87 5.60 -8.38
C PRO A 150 -4.34 5.60 -8.19
N GLU A 151 -3.68 4.44 -8.35
CA GLU A 151 -2.21 4.40 -8.41
C GLU A 151 -1.62 4.97 -9.71
N GLU A 152 -2.41 5.01 -10.79
CA GLU A 152 -2.01 5.55 -12.09
C GLU A 152 -2.28 7.06 -12.22
N ASP A 153 -2.94 7.66 -11.24
CA ASP A 153 -3.25 9.09 -11.22
C ASP A 153 -1.98 9.94 -11.14
N GLU A 154 -1.75 10.80 -12.13
CA GLU A 154 -0.67 11.78 -12.08
C GLU A 154 -1.05 12.91 -11.12
N PRO A 155 -0.23 13.22 -10.08
CA PRO A 155 -0.59 14.26 -9.12
C PRO A 155 -0.58 15.63 -9.78
N THR A 156 -1.71 16.34 -9.74
CA THR A 156 -1.77 17.73 -10.18
C THR A 156 -0.99 18.61 -9.22
N LEU A 157 0.11 19.19 -9.70
CA LEU A 157 0.93 20.10 -8.91
C LEU A 157 0.30 21.50 -8.86
N GLU A 158 0.33 22.12 -7.68
CA GLU A 158 -0.20 23.46 -7.48
C GLU A 158 0.70 24.51 -8.16
N ALA A 159 0.11 25.37 -8.99
CA ALA A 159 0.83 26.36 -9.79
C ALA A 159 1.42 27.48 -8.92
N ALA A 160 0.74 27.82 -7.81
CA ALA A 160 1.18 28.82 -6.85
C ALA A 160 2.19 28.28 -5.80
N TRP A 161 2.69 27.05 -5.97
CA TRP A 161 3.52 26.36 -4.98
C TRP A 161 4.70 27.18 -4.42
N PRO A 162 5.50 27.90 -5.23
CA PRO A 162 6.63 28.68 -4.70
C PRO A 162 6.24 29.70 -3.62
N HIS A 163 5.03 30.28 -3.71
CA HIS A 163 4.49 31.20 -2.71
C HIS A 163 3.88 30.47 -1.52
N LEU A 164 3.12 29.40 -1.78
CA LEU A 164 2.48 28.61 -0.73
C LEU A 164 3.50 27.90 0.16
N GLN A 165 4.59 27.40 -0.41
CA GLN A 165 5.69 26.80 0.32
C GLN A 165 6.25 27.76 1.37
N LEU A 166 6.49 29.03 1.01
CA LEU A 166 6.99 30.05 1.95
C LEU A 166 5.98 30.35 3.06
N VAL A 167 4.69 30.37 2.75
CA VAL A 167 3.63 30.58 3.76
C VAL A 167 3.55 29.42 4.74
N TYR A 168 3.61 28.18 4.25
CA TYR A 168 3.66 26.99 5.10
C TYR A 168 4.91 26.97 5.97
N GLU A 169 6.08 27.22 5.39
CA GLU A 169 7.34 27.24 6.12
C GLU A 169 7.35 28.32 7.20
N PHE A 170 6.90 29.54 6.87
CA PHE A 170 6.77 30.63 7.83
C PHE A 170 5.86 30.26 9.00
N PHE A 171 4.67 29.74 8.72
CA PHE A 171 3.72 29.37 9.76
C PHE A 171 4.23 28.21 10.62
N LEU A 172 4.92 27.24 10.02
CA LEU A 172 5.51 26.13 10.74
C LEU A 172 6.63 26.61 11.68
N ARG A 173 7.53 27.49 11.22
CA ARG A 173 8.58 28.07 12.07
C ARG A 173 7.99 28.92 13.20
N PHE A 174 6.92 29.67 12.92
CA PHE A 174 6.17 30.40 13.94
C PHE A 174 5.61 29.46 15.01
N LEU A 175 5.00 28.33 14.62
CA LEU A 175 4.50 27.33 15.57
C LEU A 175 5.61 26.61 16.34
N GLU A 176 6.75 26.35 15.70
CA GLU A 176 7.89 25.63 16.30
C GLU A 176 8.77 26.51 17.19
N SER A 177 8.67 27.83 17.06
CA SER A 177 9.45 28.79 17.85
C SER A 177 9.34 28.52 19.37
N PRO A 178 10.45 28.59 20.12
CA PRO A 178 10.43 28.44 21.57
C PRO A 178 9.67 29.59 22.27
N ASP A 179 9.58 30.76 21.63
CA ASP A 179 8.86 31.93 22.17
C ASP A 179 7.35 31.88 21.89
N PHE A 180 6.88 30.84 21.18
CA PHE A 180 5.46 30.65 20.88
C PHE A 180 4.65 30.33 22.13
N GLN A 181 3.61 31.11 22.39
CA GLN A 181 2.74 30.97 23.56
C GLN A 181 1.34 30.45 23.15
N PRO A 182 1.01 29.17 23.43
CA PRO A 182 -0.27 28.58 23.05
C PRO A 182 -1.49 29.29 23.65
N ASN A 183 -1.34 29.91 24.83
CA ASN A 183 -2.42 30.58 25.54
C ASN A 183 -2.92 31.86 24.85
N ILE A 184 -2.07 32.53 24.08
CA ILE A 184 -2.45 33.69 23.26
C ILE A 184 -3.01 33.20 21.92
N ALA A 185 -2.30 32.27 21.28
CA ALA A 185 -2.65 31.74 19.97
C ALA A 185 -4.03 31.05 19.93
N LYS A 186 -4.47 30.41 21.02
CA LYS A 186 -5.77 29.69 21.08
C LYS A 186 -6.99 30.59 20.85
N LYS A 187 -6.84 31.92 20.93
CA LYS A 187 -7.90 32.88 20.62
C LYS A 187 -8.14 33.02 19.11
N TYR A 188 -7.14 32.66 18.30
CA TYR A 188 -7.13 32.85 16.85
C TYR A 188 -7.10 31.52 16.10
N ILE A 189 -6.43 30.50 16.65
CA ILE A 189 -6.48 29.11 16.16
C ILE A 189 -7.63 28.40 16.88
N ASP A 190 -8.82 28.51 16.30
CA ASP A 190 -10.06 27.95 16.83
C ASP A 190 -10.52 26.71 16.05
N GLN A 191 -11.73 26.21 16.36
CA GLN A 191 -12.32 25.06 15.67
C GLN A 191 -12.59 25.32 14.19
N LYS A 192 -12.88 26.58 13.81
CA LYS A 192 -13.12 26.95 12.41
C LYS A 192 -11.82 26.90 11.62
N PHE A 193 -10.74 27.46 12.18
CA PHE A 193 -9.40 27.38 11.59
C PHE A 193 -9.00 25.91 11.34
N VAL A 194 -9.20 25.04 12.34
CA VAL A 194 -8.89 23.61 12.21
C VAL A 194 -9.72 22.94 11.12
N LEU A 195 -11.00 23.28 10.99
CA LEU A 195 -11.85 22.68 9.95
C LEU A 195 -11.38 23.07 8.55
N GLN A 196 -11.11 24.36 8.31
CA GLN A 196 -10.60 24.83 7.02
C GLN A 196 -9.21 24.27 6.70
N LEU A 197 -8.36 24.06 7.72
CA LEU A 197 -7.08 23.40 7.55
C LEU A 197 -7.23 21.93 7.16
N LEU A 198 -8.23 21.24 7.71
CA LEU A 198 -8.53 19.84 7.38
C LEU A 198 -9.10 19.68 5.97
N GLU A 199 -9.88 20.64 5.47
CA GLU A 199 -10.41 20.62 4.10
C GLU A 199 -9.29 20.63 3.04
N LEU A 200 -8.13 21.24 3.35
CA LEU A 200 -6.97 21.26 2.45
C LEU A 200 -6.26 19.90 2.30
N PHE A 201 -6.56 18.90 3.14
CA PHE A 201 -5.94 17.57 3.04
C PHE A 201 -6.34 16.81 1.76
N ASP A 202 -7.41 17.24 1.10
CA ASP A 202 -7.89 16.74 -0.20
C ASP A 202 -7.11 17.35 -1.39
N SER A 203 -6.00 18.06 -1.12
CA SER A 203 -5.11 18.60 -2.15
C SER A 203 -4.39 17.49 -2.91
N GLU A 204 -4.45 17.49 -4.24
CA GLU A 204 -3.74 16.53 -5.10
C GLU A 204 -2.20 16.67 -5.05
N ASP A 205 -1.68 17.82 -4.59
CA ASP A 205 -0.23 18.04 -4.44
C ASP A 205 0.34 17.36 -3.18
N PRO A 206 1.22 16.34 -3.32
CA PRO A 206 1.82 15.65 -2.17
C PRO A 206 2.64 16.56 -1.26
N ARG A 207 3.23 17.63 -1.80
CA ARG A 207 4.07 18.55 -1.03
C ARG A 207 3.22 19.36 -0.07
N GLU A 208 2.05 19.83 -0.53
CA GLU A 208 1.07 20.54 0.31
C GLU A 208 0.60 19.64 1.45
N ARG A 209 0.28 18.38 1.14
CA ARG A 209 -0.16 17.39 2.11
C ARG A 209 0.87 17.12 3.22
N ASP A 210 2.16 17.09 2.91
CA ASP A 210 3.23 16.91 3.90
C ASP A 210 3.37 18.11 4.87
N PHE A 211 3.23 19.33 4.35
CA PHE A 211 3.22 20.54 5.20
C PHE A 211 1.97 20.59 6.08
N LEU A 212 0.80 20.26 5.54
CA LEU A 212 -0.46 20.17 6.28
C LEU A 212 -0.38 19.16 7.43
N LYS A 213 0.13 17.96 7.14
CA LYS A 213 0.38 16.90 8.14
C LYS A 213 1.24 17.43 9.29
N THR A 214 2.35 18.08 8.98
CA THR A 214 3.30 18.59 9.99
C THR A 214 2.67 19.74 10.79
N THR A 215 1.99 20.66 10.12
CA THR A 215 1.30 21.80 10.74
C THR A 215 0.22 21.33 11.71
N LEU A 216 -0.64 20.41 11.27
CA LEU A 216 -1.70 19.84 12.10
C LEU A 216 -1.12 19.06 13.29
N HIS A 217 0.03 18.39 13.14
CA HIS A 217 0.72 17.72 14.25
C HIS A 217 1.14 18.74 15.30
N ARG A 218 1.82 19.83 14.90
CA ARG A 218 2.25 20.88 15.85
C ARG A 218 1.05 21.49 16.58
N ILE A 219 -0.05 21.75 15.87
CA ILE A 219 -1.29 22.25 16.48
C ILE A 219 -1.85 21.22 17.48
N TYR A 220 -1.98 19.95 17.09
CA TYR A 220 -2.47 18.89 17.98
C TYR A 220 -1.62 18.72 19.25
N GLY A 221 -0.29 18.84 19.11
CA GLY A 221 0.66 18.79 20.21
C GLY A 221 0.48 19.95 21.20
N LYS A 222 0.45 21.19 20.68
CA LYS A 222 0.45 22.43 21.48
C LYS A 222 -0.93 22.82 22.04
N PHE A 223 -2.03 22.45 21.39
CA PHE A 223 -3.39 22.85 21.77
C PHE A 223 -4.21 21.68 22.32
N LEU A 224 -4.08 21.42 23.62
CA LEU A 224 -4.78 20.30 24.28
C LEU A 224 -6.31 20.39 24.13
N GLY A 225 -6.88 21.61 24.15
CA GLY A 225 -8.33 21.83 24.01
C GLY A 225 -8.89 21.51 22.62
N LEU A 226 -8.05 21.53 21.57
CA LEU A 226 -8.47 21.21 20.21
C LEU A 226 -8.38 19.71 19.89
N ARG A 227 -7.69 18.90 20.71
CA ARG A 227 -7.44 17.47 20.41
C ARG A 227 -8.71 16.67 20.18
N ALA A 228 -9.72 16.85 21.05
CA ALA A 228 -10.99 16.14 20.92
C ALA A 228 -11.73 16.53 19.63
N TYR A 229 -11.71 17.82 19.28
CA TYR A 229 -12.32 18.32 18.05
C TYR A 229 -11.59 17.81 16.80
N ILE A 230 -10.26 17.87 16.77
CA ILE A 230 -9.42 17.36 15.67
C ILE A 230 -9.71 15.87 15.44
N ARG A 231 -9.71 15.04 16.49
CA ARG A 231 -10.03 13.60 16.37
C ARG A 231 -11.44 13.37 15.84
N LYS A 232 -12.42 14.16 16.29
CA LYS A 232 -13.80 14.07 15.80
C LYS A 232 -13.89 14.41 14.31
N GLN A 233 -13.24 15.48 13.87
CA GLN A 233 -13.29 15.89 12.46
C GLN A 233 -12.55 14.91 11.54
N ILE A 234 -11.39 14.41 11.97
CA ILE A 234 -10.68 13.35 11.26
C ILE A 234 -11.55 12.11 11.11
N ASN A 235 -12.25 11.71 12.17
CA ASN A 235 -13.18 10.59 12.10
C ASN A 235 -14.33 10.85 11.11
N ASN A 236 -14.89 12.06 11.09
CA ASN A 236 -15.91 12.44 10.11
C ASN A 236 -15.38 12.35 8.67
N ILE A 237 -14.15 12.81 8.42
CA ILE A 237 -13.48 12.72 7.10
C ILE A 237 -13.29 11.25 6.69
N PHE A 238 -12.89 10.38 7.62
CA PHE A 238 -12.81 8.95 7.36
C PHE A 238 -14.18 8.33 7.02
N CYS A 239 -15.25 8.77 7.69
CA CYS A 239 -16.60 8.30 7.40
C CYS A 239 -17.17 8.85 6.09
N SER A 240 -16.75 10.03 5.63
CA SER A 240 -17.25 10.62 4.38
C SER A 240 -16.64 9.99 3.13
N LEU A 241 -15.68 9.06 3.25
CA LEU A 241 -15.09 8.26 2.16
C LEU A 241 -14.75 9.09 0.92
N SER A 242 -14.28 10.33 1.11
CA SER A 242 -13.66 11.11 0.04
C SER A 242 -12.35 10.42 -0.36
N HIS A 243 -12.05 10.45 -1.65
CA HIS A 243 -11.10 9.57 -2.34
C HIS A 243 -9.65 9.64 -1.83
N ASP A 244 -9.29 10.63 -1.01
CA ASP A 244 -7.91 10.86 -0.53
C ASP A 244 -7.67 10.43 0.94
N VAL A 245 -7.84 9.12 1.18
CA VAL A 245 -7.69 8.49 2.50
C VAL A 245 -6.21 8.48 2.97
N SER A 246 -5.25 8.52 2.05
CA SER A 246 -3.82 8.28 2.34
C SER A 246 -3.20 9.25 3.34
N VAL A 247 -3.56 10.54 3.27
CA VAL A 247 -2.92 11.57 4.11
C VAL A 247 -3.61 11.72 5.45
N THR A 248 -4.92 11.49 5.51
CA THR A 248 -5.66 11.44 6.79
C THR A 248 -5.19 10.27 7.66
N ILE A 249 -4.78 9.15 7.05
CA ILE A 249 -4.17 8.00 7.76
C ILE A 249 -2.77 8.35 8.26
N LEU A 250 -1.90 8.94 7.43
CA LEU A 250 -0.54 9.37 7.84
C LEU A 250 -0.55 10.25 9.09
N PHE A 251 -1.53 11.15 9.17
CA PHE A 251 -1.68 12.01 10.33
C PHE A 251 -2.17 11.25 11.57
N SER A 252 -3.09 10.32 11.37
CA SER A 252 -3.65 9.48 12.44
C SER A 252 -2.58 8.58 13.08
N SER A 253 -1.65 7.99 12.29
CA SER A 253 -0.53 7.18 12.82
C SER A 253 0.36 7.98 13.77
N SER A 254 0.65 9.23 13.42
CA SER A 254 1.48 10.11 14.25
C SER A 254 0.78 10.51 15.55
N ILE A 255 -0.55 10.68 15.54
CA ILE A 255 -1.32 10.94 16.76
C ILE A 255 -1.34 9.70 17.66
N ILE A 256 -1.47 8.51 17.08
CA ILE A 256 -1.57 7.25 17.82
C ILE A 256 -0.33 7.06 18.70
N ASN A 257 0.87 7.32 18.17
CA ASN A 257 2.13 7.26 18.95
C ASN A 257 2.09 8.12 20.22
N GLY A 258 1.41 9.26 20.17
CA GLY A 258 1.24 10.18 21.31
C GLY A 258 0.13 9.80 22.30
N PHE A 259 -0.58 8.68 22.11
CA PHE A 259 -1.60 8.24 23.06
C PHE A 259 -0.99 7.85 24.41
N ALA A 260 -1.55 8.44 25.47
CA ALA A 260 -1.26 8.07 26.84
C ALA A 260 -1.81 6.67 27.14
N LEU A 261 -1.08 5.93 27.97
CA LEU A 261 -1.51 4.63 28.50
C LEU A 261 -2.15 4.82 29.90
N PRO A 262 -3.20 4.06 30.24
CA PRO A 262 -3.90 3.09 29.41
C PRO A 262 -4.69 3.75 28.27
N LEU A 263 -4.86 3.04 27.15
CA LEU A 263 -5.65 3.54 26.02
C LEU A 263 -7.10 3.81 26.46
N LYS A 264 -7.61 4.98 26.07
CA LYS A 264 -9.01 5.34 26.29
C LYS A 264 -9.93 4.54 25.37
N GLU A 265 -11.15 4.28 25.83
CA GLU A 265 -12.16 3.56 25.06
C GLU A 265 -12.48 4.23 23.71
N GLU A 266 -12.46 5.56 23.65
CA GLU A 266 -12.62 6.31 22.39
C GLU A 266 -11.58 5.90 21.32
N HIS A 267 -10.35 5.58 21.71
CA HIS A 267 -9.29 5.17 20.80
C HIS A 267 -9.47 3.72 20.34
N LYS A 268 -9.97 2.84 21.22
CA LYS A 268 -10.31 1.45 20.86
C LYS A 268 -11.45 1.40 19.85
N ILE A 269 -12.49 2.22 20.07
CA ILE A 269 -13.60 2.37 19.12
C ILE A 269 -13.09 2.89 17.78
N PHE A 270 -12.18 3.87 17.78
CA PHE A 270 -11.57 4.40 16.56
C PHE A 270 -10.86 3.31 15.74
N LEU A 271 -10.02 2.48 16.37
CA LEU A 271 -9.38 1.35 15.70
C LEU A 271 -10.43 0.40 15.08
N LEU A 272 -11.40 -0.06 15.88
CA LEU A 272 -12.30 -1.12 15.46
C LEU A 272 -13.38 -0.67 14.46
N LYS A 273 -13.83 0.59 14.55
CA LYS A 273 -14.95 1.12 13.76
C LYS A 273 -14.54 2.01 12.61
N VAL A 274 -13.31 2.53 12.61
CA VAL A 274 -12.83 3.47 11.59
C VAL A 274 -11.67 2.85 10.84
N LEU A 275 -10.56 2.51 11.50
CA LEU A 275 -9.36 2.02 10.82
C LEU A 275 -9.57 0.64 10.17
N LEU A 276 -10.10 -0.34 10.90
CA LEU A 276 -10.25 -1.69 10.34
C LEU A 276 -11.18 -1.76 9.13
N PRO A 277 -12.35 -1.07 9.10
CA PRO A 277 -13.18 -1.01 7.90
C PRO A 277 -12.51 -0.42 6.65
N LEU A 278 -11.47 0.41 6.77
CA LEU A 278 -10.78 1.00 5.60
C LEU A 278 -10.09 -0.05 4.73
N HIS A 279 -9.79 -1.24 5.24
CA HIS A 279 -9.24 -2.36 4.45
C HIS A 279 -10.20 -2.86 3.36
N LYS A 280 -11.50 -2.54 3.45
CA LYS A 280 -12.52 -2.96 2.47
C LYS A 280 -12.45 -2.17 1.17
N VAL A 281 -12.06 -0.89 1.22
CA VAL A 281 -12.15 0.03 0.08
C VAL A 281 -11.21 -0.40 -1.05
N LYS A 282 -11.65 -0.32 -2.31
CA LYS A 282 -10.91 -0.85 -3.47
C LYS A 282 -9.49 -0.28 -3.58
N SER A 283 -9.34 1.03 -3.41
CA SER A 283 -8.08 1.80 -3.47
C SER A 283 -7.19 1.69 -2.22
N LEU A 284 -7.26 0.56 -1.51
CA LEU A 284 -6.46 0.32 -0.30
C LEU A 284 -4.96 0.50 -0.54
N SER A 285 -4.48 0.13 -1.72
CA SER A 285 -3.07 0.08 -2.06
C SER A 285 -2.35 1.43 -1.90
N VAL A 286 -3.05 2.53 -2.19
CA VAL A 286 -2.58 3.91 -2.05
C VAL A 286 -2.19 4.27 -0.61
N TYR A 287 -2.82 3.65 0.38
CA TYR A 287 -2.67 4.01 1.80
C TYR A 287 -2.39 2.83 2.74
N HIS A 288 -2.22 1.63 2.19
CA HIS A 288 -2.05 0.40 2.96
C HIS A 288 -0.86 0.47 3.92
N PRO A 289 0.37 0.85 3.49
CA PRO A 289 1.51 0.90 4.40
C PRO A 289 1.27 1.76 5.65
N GLN A 290 0.56 2.88 5.48
CA GLN A 290 0.24 3.82 6.54
C GLN A 290 -0.84 3.27 7.47
N LEU A 291 -1.81 2.53 6.92
CA LEU A 291 -2.86 1.88 7.68
C LEU A 291 -2.31 0.74 8.53
N ALA A 292 -1.51 -0.14 7.92
CA ALA A 292 -0.83 -1.24 8.59
C ALA A 292 0.04 -0.74 9.75
N TYR A 293 0.87 0.28 9.50
CA TYR A 293 1.66 0.94 10.54
C TYR A 293 0.77 1.46 11.69
N SER A 294 -0.36 2.10 11.38
CA SER A 294 -1.29 2.59 12.41
C SER A 294 -1.87 1.46 13.27
N VAL A 295 -2.22 0.32 12.65
CA VAL A 295 -2.74 -0.86 13.35
C VAL A 295 -1.68 -1.45 14.26
N VAL A 296 -0.45 -1.66 13.77
CA VAL A 296 0.67 -2.18 14.56
C VAL A 296 0.96 -1.28 15.77
N GLN A 297 1.00 0.05 15.60
CA GLN A 297 1.19 0.99 16.73
C GLN A 297 0.10 0.89 17.80
N PHE A 298 -1.13 0.51 17.44
CA PHE A 298 -2.19 0.24 18.42
C PHE A 298 -1.92 -1.03 19.22
N LEU A 299 -1.45 -2.09 18.55
CA LEU A 299 -1.15 -3.38 19.17
C LEU A 299 0.08 -3.29 20.10
N GLU A 300 1.11 -2.53 19.72
CA GLU A 300 2.26 -2.24 20.60
C GLU A 300 1.85 -1.53 21.91
N LYS A 301 0.78 -0.74 21.88
CA LYS A 301 0.27 0.01 23.04
C LYS A 301 -0.66 -0.82 23.93
N ASP A 302 -1.42 -1.73 23.33
CA ASP A 302 -2.38 -2.59 24.04
C ASP A 302 -2.57 -3.89 23.25
N SER A 303 -1.82 -4.93 23.64
CA SER A 303 -1.81 -6.25 22.99
C SER A 303 -3.16 -6.96 23.08
N THR A 304 -4.04 -6.58 24.02
CA THR A 304 -5.40 -7.16 24.14
C THR A 304 -6.29 -6.88 22.94
N LEU A 305 -5.92 -5.91 22.10
CA LEU A 305 -6.62 -5.57 20.86
C LEU A 305 -6.27 -6.51 19.69
N THR A 306 -5.29 -7.40 19.85
CA THR A 306 -4.81 -8.26 18.76
C THR A 306 -5.89 -9.21 18.24
N GLU A 307 -6.59 -9.90 19.13
CA GLU A 307 -7.66 -10.83 18.76
C GLU A 307 -8.74 -10.16 17.88
N PRO A 308 -9.40 -9.05 18.30
CA PRO A 308 -10.42 -8.42 17.48
C PRO A 308 -9.87 -7.83 16.17
N VAL A 309 -8.61 -7.38 16.13
CA VAL A 309 -7.95 -6.87 14.91
C VAL A 309 -7.76 -8.00 13.89
N VAL A 310 -7.10 -9.10 14.29
CA VAL A 310 -6.83 -10.24 13.39
C VAL A 310 -8.15 -10.85 12.91
N MET A 311 -9.14 -11.01 13.79
CA MET A 311 -10.46 -11.53 13.39
C MET A 311 -11.19 -10.62 12.40
N ALA A 312 -11.02 -9.30 12.51
CA ALA A 312 -11.57 -8.37 11.52
C ALA A 312 -10.85 -8.44 10.17
N LEU A 313 -9.51 -8.52 10.15
CA LEU A 313 -8.74 -8.70 8.91
C LEU A 313 -9.13 -10.00 8.20
N LEU A 314 -9.24 -11.11 8.94
CA LEU A 314 -9.73 -12.38 8.41
C LEU A 314 -11.17 -12.30 7.89
N LYS A 315 -12.04 -11.51 8.54
CA LYS A 315 -13.40 -11.25 8.07
C LYS A 315 -13.43 -10.44 6.77
N TYR A 316 -12.49 -9.51 6.60
CA TYR A 316 -12.40 -8.62 5.44
C TYR A 316 -11.48 -9.16 4.34
N TRP A 317 -11.05 -10.42 4.46
CA TRP A 317 -10.12 -11.04 3.53
C TRP A 317 -10.58 -10.90 2.06
N PRO A 318 -9.75 -10.33 1.18
CA PRO A 318 -10.07 -10.17 -0.24
C PRO A 318 -10.25 -11.55 -0.90
N LYS A 319 -11.28 -11.70 -1.74
CA LYS A 319 -11.56 -12.98 -2.45
C LYS A 319 -11.36 -12.91 -3.96
N THR A 320 -11.29 -11.70 -4.51
CA THR A 320 -11.28 -11.43 -5.96
C THR A 320 -10.17 -10.46 -6.36
N HIS A 321 -9.28 -10.07 -5.44
CA HIS A 321 -8.26 -9.04 -5.66
C HIS A 321 -6.92 -9.49 -5.09
N SER A 322 -6.15 -10.23 -5.89
CA SER A 322 -4.87 -10.84 -5.48
C SER A 322 -3.85 -9.85 -4.92
N PRO A 323 -3.65 -8.63 -5.48
CA PRO A 323 -2.73 -7.66 -4.89
C PRO A 323 -3.11 -7.26 -3.46
N LYS A 324 -4.42 -7.20 -3.16
CA LYS A 324 -4.90 -6.93 -1.80
C LYS A 324 -4.66 -8.12 -0.88
N GLU A 325 -4.78 -9.36 -1.37
CA GLU A 325 -4.41 -10.53 -0.55
C GLU A 325 -2.93 -10.47 -0.15
N VAL A 326 -2.05 -10.07 -1.07
CA VAL A 326 -0.63 -9.87 -0.77
C VAL A 326 -0.42 -8.77 0.27
N MET A 327 -1.15 -7.65 0.17
CA MET A 327 -1.14 -6.57 1.17
C MET A 327 -1.58 -7.07 2.56
N PHE A 328 -2.70 -7.80 2.65
CA PHE A 328 -3.17 -8.38 3.91
C PHE A 328 -2.16 -9.39 4.50
N LEU A 329 -1.48 -10.17 3.65
CA LEU A 329 -0.40 -11.05 4.10
C LEU A 329 0.82 -10.26 4.58
N ASN A 330 1.13 -9.09 4.00
CA ASN A 330 2.17 -8.20 4.54
C ASN A 330 1.79 -7.68 5.93
N GLU A 331 0.62 -7.08 6.06
CA GLU A 331 0.16 -6.52 7.33
C GLU A 331 0.04 -7.59 8.42
N LEU A 332 -0.46 -8.78 8.09
CA LEU A 332 -0.52 -9.89 9.06
C LEU A 332 0.87 -10.33 9.53
N GLU A 333 1.91 -10.28 8.69
CA GLU A 333 3.26 -10.59 9.15
C GLU A 333 3.75 -9.54 10.13
N GLU A 334 3.57 -8.24 9.82
CA GLU A 334 3.95 -7.15 10.71
C GLU A 334 3.20 -7.22 12.06
N ILE A 335 1.93 -7.61 12.05
CA ILE A 335 1.14 -7.86 13.27
C ILE A 335 1.70 -9.07 14.04
N LEU A 336 2.06 -10.15 13.36
CA LEU A 336 2.63 -11.33 13.98
C LEU A 336 4.04 -11.09 14.54
N ASP A 337 4.79 -10.10 14.05
CA ASP A 337 6.09 -9.73 14.61
C ASP A 337 5.99 -9.06 16.00
N VAL A 338 4.86 -8.43 16.30
CA VAL A 338 4.62 -7.75 17.59
C VAL A 338 3.65 -8.50 18.52
N ILE A 339 3.07 -9.61 18.07
CA ILE A 339 2.07 -10.35 18.85
C ILE A 339 2.70 -11.02 20.08
N GLU A 340 2.00 -10.97 21.22
CA GLU A 340 2.38 -11.77 22.38
C GLU A 340 1.94 -13.23 22.22
N PRO A 341 2.71 -14.23 22.72
CA PRO A 341 2.32 -15.64 22.62
C PRO A 341 0.95 -15.96 23.24
N SER A 342 0.57 -15.26 24.32
CA SER A 342 -0.73 -15.37 24.98
C SER A 342 -1.90 -14.99 24.07
N GLU A 343 -1.72 -13.96 23.23
CA GLU A 343 -2.71 -13.49 22.27
C GLU A 343 -2.70 -14.34 21.00
N PHE A 344 -1.53 -14.82 20.58
CA PHE A 344 -1.39 -15.69 19.41
C PHE A 344 -2.24 -16.97 19.50
N VAL A 345 -2.26 -17.62 20.66
CA VAL A 345 -3.03 -18.88 20.87
C VAL A 345 -4.53 -18.67 20.61
N LYS A 346 -5.07 -17.46 20.81
CA LYS A 346 -6.49 -17.15 20.56
C LYS A 346 -6.83 -17.08 19.08
N VAL A 347 -5.88 -16.68 18.24
CA VAL A 347 -6.10 -16.41 16.79
C VAL A 347 -5.43 -17.43 15.86
N MET A 348 -4.53 -18.28 16.36
CA MET A 348 -3.73 -19.18 15.52
C MET A 348 -4.59 -20.11 14.64
N GLU A 349 -5.66 -20.71 15.16
CA GLU A 349 -6.47 -21.63 14.36
C GLU A 349 -7.16 -20.95 13.16
N PRO A 350 -7.94 -19.86 13.32
CA PRO A 350 -8.56 -19.19 12.17
C PRO A 350 -7.52 -18.56 11.24
N LEU A 351 -6.41 -18.03 11.76
CA LEU A 351 -5.33 -17.45 10.96
C LEU A 351 -4.67 -18.51 10.06
N PHE A 352 -4.26 -19.66 10.62
CA PHE A 352 -3.61 -20.71 9.85
C PHE A 352 -4.59 -21.42 8.90
N ARG A 353 -5.89 -21.49 9.21
CA ARG A 353 -6.89 -21.92 8.22
C ARG A 353 -6.96 -21.01 7.00
N GLN A 354 -6.74 -19.70 7.18
CA GLN A 354 -6.68 -18.77 6.06
C GLN A 354 -5.35 -18.87 5.32
N LEU A 355 -4.22 -18.92 6.02
CA LEU A 355 -2.91 -19.16 5.39
C LEU A 355 -2.88 -20.46 4.58
N ALA A 356 -3.52 -21.53 5.06
CA ALA A 356 -3.64 -22.80 4.34
C ALA A 356 -4.32 -22.64 2.97
N LYS A 357 -5.26 -21.71 2.83
CA LYS A 357 -5.90 -21.37 1.56
C LYS A 357 -4.96 -20.54 0.68
N CYS A 358 -4.27 -19.54 1.25
CA CYS A 358 -3.33 -18.69 0.52
C CYS A 358 -2.16 -19.50 -0.06
N VAL A 359 -1.60 -20.45 0.70
CA VAL A 359 -0.57 -21.39 0.24
C VAL A 359 -1.10 -22.31 -0.88
N SER A 360 -2.40 -22.61 -0.87
CA SER A 360 -3.06 -23.39 -1.92
C SER A 360 -3.54 -22.55 -3.10
N SER A 361 -3.29 -21.24 -3.09
CA SER A 361 -3.74 -20.35 -4.14
C SER A 361 -3.02 -20.67 -5.45
N PRO A 362 -3.74 -20.71 -6.59
CA PRO A 362 -3.10 -20.84 -7.90
C PRO A 362 -2.31 -19.58 -8.28
N HIS A 363 -2.56 -18.45 -7.61
CA HIS A 363 -1.89 -17.19 -7.85
C HIS A 363 -0.52 -17.16 -7.17
N PHE A 364 0.55 -17.21 -7.96
CA PHE A 364 1.90 -17.43 -7.42
C PHE A 364 2.33 -16.38 -6.38
N GLN A 365 2.03 -15.09 -6.58
CA GLN A 365 2.43 -14.05 -5.61
C GLN A 365 1.76 -14.23 -4.24
N VAL A 366 0.53 -14.74 -4.20
CA VAL A 366 -0.19 -14.98 -2.94
C VAL A 366 0.40 -16.19 -2.22
N ALA A 367 0.63 -17.29 -2.95
CA ALA A 367 1.23 -18.50 -2.40
C ALA A 367 2.67 -18.27 -1.93
N GLU A 368 3.48 -17.60 -2.75
CA GLU A 368 4.85 -17.20 -2.42
C GLU A 368 4.87 -16.35 -1.15
N ARG A 369 4.07 -15.28 -1.11
CA ARG A 369 4.03 -14.37 0.03
C ARG A 369 3.63 -15.07 1.33
N ALA A 370 2.66 -15.98 1.28
CA ALA A 370 2.25 -16.77 2.43
C ALA A 370 3.35 -17.75 2.87
N LEU A 371 4.05 -18.39 1.95
CA LEU A 371 5.15 -19.32 2.25
C LEU A 371 6.39 -18.63 2.82
N TYR A 372 6.56 -17.33 2.56
CA TYR A 372 7.65 -16.55 3.17
C TYR A 372 7.55 -16.40 4.70
N TYR A 373 6.38 -16.66 5.31
CA TYR A 373 6.23 -16.65 6.77
C TYR A 373 7.15 -17.67 7.46
N TRP A 374 7.51 -18.76 6.77
CA TRP A 374 8.43 -19.78 7.31
C TRP A 374 9.89 -19.32 7.36
N ASN A 375 10.21 -18.18 6.75
CA ASN A 375 11.55 -17.59 6.84
C ASN A 375 11.68 -16.61 8.02
N ASN A 376 10.55 -16.21 8.62
CA ASN A 376 10.54 -15.34 9.78
C ASN A 376 10.77 -16.17 11.05
N GLU A 377 11.88 -15.90 11.74
CA GLU A 377 12.31 -16.66 12.92
C GLU A 377 11.29 -16.58 14.07
N TYR A 378 10.68 -15.40 14.28
CA TYR A 378 9.73 -15.22 15.37
C TYR A 378 8.44 -15.99 15.09
N ILE A 379 7.87 -15.85 13.88
CA ILE A 379 6.70 -16.63 13.47
C ILE A 379 6.98 -18.13 13.55
N MET A 380 8.16 -18.57 13.13
CA MET A 380 8.56 -19.98 13.24
C MET A 380 8.63 -20.46 14.68
N SER A 381 9.09 -19.63 15.62
CA SER A 381 9.08 -19.98 17.05
C SER A 381 7.65 -20.16 17.59
N LEU A 382 6.72 -19.26 17.24
CA LEU A 382 5.31 -19.37 17.62
C LEU A 382 4.65 -20.61 17.04
N ILE A 383 4.99 -20.98 15.79
CA ILE A 383 4.52 -22.20 15.14
C ILE A 383 5.06 -23.44 15.86
N SER A 384 6.35 -23.45 16.22
CA SER A 384 6.98 -24.57 16.91
C SER A 384 6.31 -24.87 18.25
N ASP A 385 6.06 -23.83 19.06
CA ASP A 385 5.41 -23.95 20.37
C ASP A 385 3.96 -24.46 20.28
N ASN A 386 3.29 -24.20 19.14
CA ASN A 386 1.89 -24.56 18.91
C ASN A 386 1.70 -25.62 17.80
N ALA A 387 2.76 -26.38 17.48
CA ALA A 387 2.78 -27.30 16.35
C ALA A 387 1.65 -28.34 16.38
N ALA A 388 1.26 -28.78 17.58
CA ALA A 388 0.17 -29.75 17.80
C ALA A 388 -1.18 -29.30 17.21
N ARG A 389 -1.44 -27.99 17.11
CA ARG A 389 -2.67 -27.43 16.53
C ARG A 389 -2.47 -26.94 15.11
N ILE A 390 -1.32 -26.34 14.82
CA ILE A 390 -1.04 -25.70 13.52
C ILE A 390 -0.73 -26.73 12.43
N LEU A 391 0.11 -27.74 12.73
CA LEU A 391 0.57 -28.71 11.73
C LEU A 391 -0.60 -29.47 11.07
N PRO A 392 -1.60 -29.99 11.80
CA PRO A 392 -2.76 -30.65 11.19
C PRO A 392 -3.58 -29.75 10.25
N ILE A 393 -3.60 -28.43 10.49
CA ILE A 393 -4.33 -27.46 9.64
C ILE A 393 -3.57 -27.20 8.34
N MET A 394 -2.24 -27.04 8.42
CA MET A 394 -1.40 -26.67 7.27
C MET A 394 -1.01 -27.87 6.40
N PHE A 395 -0.89 -29.05 6.99
CA PHE A 395 -0.39 -30.24 6.31
C PHE A 395 -1.19 -30.61 5.04
N PRO A 396 -2.54 -30.67 5.04
CA PRO A 396 -3.31 -31.02 3.85
C PRO A 396 -3.02 -30.10 2.66
N SER A 397 -2.93 -28.79 2.91
CA SER A 397 -2.66 -27.78 1.89
C SER A 397 -1.25 -27.91 1.34
N LEU A 398 -0.23 -28.03 2.20
CA LEU A 398 1.16 -28.18 1.76
C LEU A 398 1.37 -29.50 0.99
N TYR A 399 0.84 -30.61 1.51
CA TYR A 399 1.04 -31.93 0.91
C TYR A 399 0.32 -32.11 -0.43
N ARG A 400 -0.85 -31.47 -0.63
CA ARG A 400 -1.56 -31.50 -1.92
C ARG A 400 -0.80 -30.70 -2.97
N ASN A 401 -0.40 -29.47 -2.63
CA ASN A 401 0.21 -28.55 -3.59
C ASN A 401 1.65 -28.91 -3.96
N SER A 402 2.38 -29.65 -3.12
CA SER A 402 3.72 -30.17 -3.46
C SER A 402 3.75 -31.10 -4.68
N LYS A 403 2.59 -31.64 -5.08
CA LYS A 403 2.44 -32.55 -6.24
C LYS A 403 1.84 -31.89 -7.47
N THR A 404 1.04 -30.84 -7.30
CA THR A 404 0.15 -30.34 -8.37
C THR A 404 0.30 -28.86 -8.68
N HIS A 405 1.03 -28.07 -7.88
CA HIS A 405 1.22 -26.65 -8.19
C HIS A 405 1.99 -26.47 -9.52
N TRP A 406 1.61 -25.49 -10.35
CA TRP A 406 2.20 -25.32 -11.68
C TRP A 406 3.57 -24.62 -11.64
N ASN A 407 3.77 -23.75 -10.65
CA ASN A 407 5.01 -22.97 -10.47
C ASN A 407 6.06 -23.75 -9.66
N LYS A 408 7.26 -23.91 -10.25
CA LYS A 408 8.40 -24.65 -9.66
C LYS A 408 8.98 -23.98 -8.41
N THR A 409 8.99 -22.65 -8.33
CA THR A 409 9.50 -21.92 -7.15
C THR A 409 8.62 -22.21 -5.94
N ILE A 410 7.30 -22.17 -6.13
CA ILE A 410 6.32 -22.49 -5.08
C ILE A 410 6.49 -23.94 -4.61
N HIS A 411 6.73 -24.89 -5.52
CA HIS A 411 7.09 -26.26 -5.10
C HIS A 411 8.28 -26.29 -4.16
N GLY A 412 9.38 -25.60 -4.51
CA GLY A 412 10.57 -25.51 -3.67
C GLY A 412 10.27 -24.97 -2.27
N LEU A 413 9.51 -23.87 -2.19
CA LEU A 413 9.09 -23.27 -0.92
C LEU A 413 8.20 -24.20 -0.09
N ILE A 414 7.26 -24.92 -0.72
CA ILE A 414 6.42 -25.92 -0.04
C ILE A 414 7.27 -27.07 0.51
N TYR A 415 8.24 -27.58 -0.25
CA TYR A 415 9.14 -28.64 0.25
C TYR A 415 9.98 -28.15 1.42
N ASN A 416 10.45 -26.90 1.38
CA ASN A 416 11.16 -26.30 2.51
C ASN A 416 10.25 -26.24 3.75
N ALA A 417 9.03 -25.72 3.62
CA ALA A 417 8.07 -25.65 4.73
C ALA A 417 7.73 -27.05 5.30
N LEU A 418 7.51 -28.05 4.44
CA LEU A 418 7.29 -29.44 4.87
C LEU A 418 8.49 -30.01 5.63
N LYS A 419 9.71 -29.73 5.16
CA LYS A 419 10.94 -30.15 5.83
C LYS A 419 11.05 -29.52 7.22
N LEU A 420 10.79 -28.22 7.36
CA LEU A 420 10.79 -27.53 8.65
C LEU A 420 9.74 -28.13 9.61
N PHE A 421 8.53 -28.44 9.14
CA PHE A 421 7.53 -29.14 9.97
C PHE A 421 7.98 -30.52 10.45
N MET A 422 8.65 -31.28 9.59
CA MET A 422 9.19 -32.59 9.94
C MET A 422 10.32 -32.48 10.97
N GLU A 423 11.19 -31.48 10.84
CA GLU A 423 12.29 -31.21 11.80
C GLU A 423 11.77 -30.74 13.17
N MET A 424 10.67 -29.99 13.21
CA MET A 424 10.05 -29.56 14.47
C MET A 424 9.44 -30.72 15.25
N ASN A 425 8.66 -31.60 14.61
CA ASN A 425 8.04 -32.74 15.28
C ASN A 425 7.75 -33.89 14.31
N GLN A 426 8.72 -34.79 14.16
CA GLN A 426 8.63 -35.92 13.24
C GLN A 426 7.42 -36.84 13.53
N LYS A 427 7.16 -37.14 14.80
CA LYS A 427 6.03 -38.01 15.18
C LYS A 427 4.69 -37.41 14.76
N LEU A 428 4.48 -36.14 15.07
CA LEU A 428 3.25 -35.44 14.70
C LEU A 428 3.09 -35.33 13.18
N PHE A 429 4.19 -35.13 12.46
CA PHE A 429 4.20 -35.11 10.99
C PHE A 429 3.79 -36.46 10.39
N ASP A 430 4.31 -37.56 10.93
CA ASP A 430 3.93 -38.92 10.51
C ASP A 430 2.46 -39.22 10.82
N ASP A 431 1.99 -38.82 12.00
CA ASP A 431 0.58 -38.96 12.40
C ASP A 431 -0.35 -38.18 11.45
N CYS A 432 0.00 -36.94 11.08
CA CYS A 432 -0.75 -36.14 10.12
C CYS A 432 -0.74 -36.75 8.71
N THR A 433 0.39 -37.35 8.31
CA THR A 433 0.48 -38.09 7.04
C THR A 433 -0.47 -39.28 7.02
N GLN A 434 -0.57 -40.02 8.11
CA GLN A 434 -1.51 -41.15 8.23
C GLN A 434 -2.96 -40.67 8.24
N GLN A 435 -3.28 -39.65 9.03
CA GLN A 435 -4.62 -39.08 9.11
C GLN A 435 -5.09 -38.55 7.74
N PHE A 436 -4.24 -37.83 7.02
CA PHE A 436 -4.55 -37.33 5.67
C PHE A 436 -4.84 -38.48 4.68
N ARG A 437 -4.07 -39.57 4.74
CA ARG A 437 -4.34 -40.77 3.92
C ARG A 437 -5.68 -41.42 4.28
N ALA A 438 -5.99 -41.52 5.57
CA ALA A 438 -7.25 -42.07 6.06
C ALA A 438 -8.45 -41.22 5.64
N GLU A 439 -8.36 -39.90 5.77
CA GLU A 439 -9.40 -38.95 5.33
C GLU A 439 -9.62 -39.03 3.82
N LYS A 440 -8.55 -39.07 3.01
CA LYS A 440 -8.65 -39.23 1.56
C LYS A 440 -9.33 -40.55 1.16
N ASN A 441 -9.06 -41.64 1.87
CA ASN A 441 -9.73 -42.92 1.63
C ASN A 441 -11.20 -42.87 2.03
N LYS A 442 -11.53 -42.19 3.14
CA LYS A 442 -12.91 -41.97 3.60
C LYS A 442 -13.70 -41.10 2.62
N GLU A 443 -13.10 -40.06 2.06
CA GLU A 443 -13.72 -39.23 1.01
C GLU A 443 -14.01 -40.03 -0.25
N LYS A 444 -13.06 -40.86 -0.70
CA LYS A 444 -13.28 -41.77 -1.83
C LYS A 444 -14.40 -42.78 -1.56
N ALA A 445 -14.49 -43.32 -0.36
CA ALA A 445 -15.57 -44.22 0.03
C ALA A 445 -16.94 -43.52 0.02
N LYS A 446 -17.03 -42.30 0.59
CA LYS A 446 -18.24 -41.47 0.52
C LYS A 446 -18.64 -41.12 -0.91
N TRP A 447 -17.67 -40.86 -1.79
CA TRP A 447 -17.95 -40.62 -3.20
C TRP A 447 -18.58 -41.84 -3.86
N LYS A 448 -18.03 -43.04 -3.63
CA LYS A 448 -18.62 -44.30 -4.11
C LYS A 448 -20.02 -44.54 -3.56
N GLU A 449 -20.25 -44.28 -2.27
CA GLU A 449 -21.56 -44.42 -1.65
C GLU A 449 -22.60 -43.48 -2.30
N ARG A 450 -22.22 -42.23 -2.59
CA ARG A 450 -23.09 -41.30 -3.33
C ARG A 450 -23.37 -41.78 -4.74
N GLU A 451 -22.35 -42.25 -5.44
CA GLU A 451 -22.49 -42.80 -6.79
C GLU A 451 -23.46 -43.98 -6.81
N GLU A 452 -23.30 -44.92 -5.87
CA GLU A 452 -24.21 -46.07 -5.71
C GLU A 452 -25.64 -45.64 -5.37
N ALA A 453 -25.80 -44.60 -4.55
CA ALA A 453 -27.12 -44.04 -4.25
C ALA A 453 -27.78 -43.41 -5.50
N TRP A 454 -27.01 -42.67 -6.31
CA TRP A 454 -27.47 -42.11 -7.58
C TRP A 454 -27.86 -43.21 -8.58
N ILE A 455 -27.05 -44.25 -8.72
CA ILE A 455 -27.36 -45.40 -9.59
C ILE A 455 -28.63 -46.12 -9.13
N LYS A 456 -28.84 -46.26 -7.81
CA LYS A 456 -30.09 -46.83 -7.27
C LYS A 456 -31.30 -45.98 -7.61
N ILE A 457 -31.20 -44.66 -7.46
CA ILE A 457 -32.26 -43.72 -7.85
C ILE A 457 -32.56 -43.86 -9.34
N GLU A 458 -31.52 -43.89 -10.19
CA GLU A 458 -31.66 -44.06 -11.64
C GLU A 458 -32.36 -45.38 -12.00
N ASN A 459 -32.01 -46.48 -11.34
CA ASN A 459 -32.62 -47.78 -11.58
C ASN A 459 -34.09 -47.84 -11.11
N ILE A 460 -34.42 -47.21 -9.98
CA ILE A 460 -35.81 -47.09 -9.51
C ILE A 460 -36.62 -46.22 -10.48
N ALA A 461 -36.03 -45.11 -10.95
CA ALA A 461 -36.66 -44.27 -11.96
C ALA A 461 -36.92 -45.06 -13.25
N LYS A 462 -35.93 -45.82 -13.76
CA LYS A 462 -36.08 -46.69 -14.94
C LYS A 462 -37.17 -47.77 -14.80
N SER A 463 -37.39 -48.23 -13.57
CA SER A 463 -38.39 -49.27 -13.26
C SER A 463 -39.80 -48.72 -13.07
N ASN A 464 -39.98 -47.39 -13.07
CA ASN A 464 -41.29 -46.77 -12.94
C ASN A 464 -42.09 -46.95 -14.25
N PRO A 465 -43.34 -47.44 -14.24
CA PRO A 465 -44.19 -47.56 -15.43
C PRO A 465 -44.38 -46.24 -16.19
N GLN A 466 -44.27 -45.09 -15.52
CA GLN A 466 -44.33 -43.76 -16.13
C GLN A 466 -42.99 -43.29 -16.74
N PHE A 467 -41.90 -44.04 -16.55
CA PHE A 467 -40.59 -43.72 -17.11
C PHE A 467 -40.58 -43.72 -18.63
N LEU A 468 -41.28 -44.68 -19.25
CA LEU A 468 -41.45 -44.75 -20.70
C LEU A 468 -42.30 -43.58 -21.24
N MET A 469 -43.28 -43.08 -20.46
CA MET A 469 -44.07 -41.91 -20.86
C MET A 469 -43.23 -40.62 -20.88
N HIS A 470 -42.23 -40.51 -20.00
CA HIS A 470 -41.33 -39.34 -19.96
C HIS A 470 -40.18 -39.41 -20.97
N ILE A 471 -39.72 -40.61 -21.36
CA ILE A 471 -38.76 -40.77 -22.46
C ILE A 471 -39.44 -40.47 -23.80
N ASP A 472 -40.64 -40.99 -24.05
CA ASP A 472 -41.37 -40.70 -25.30
C ASP A 472 -41.88 -39.25 -25.38
N SER A 473 -42.20 -38.60 -24.25
CA SER A 473 -42.56 -37.17 -24.25
C SER A 473 -41.40 -36.22 -24.58
N SER A 474 -40.15 -36.68 -24.49
CA SER A 474 -39.01 -35.87 -24.96
C SER A 474 -38.91 -35.81 -26.49
N SER A 475 -39.68 -36.63 -27.21
CA SER A 475 -39.86 -36.51 -28.66
C SER A 475 -41.08 -35.68 -29.06
N LEU A 476 -42.00 -35.38 -28.13
CA LEU A 476 -43.20 -34.61 -28.42
C LEU A 476 -43.70 -33.89 -27.15
N SER A 477 -43.57 -32.57 -27.13
CA SER A 477 -43.98 -31.59 -26.11
C SER A 477 -42.93 -31.20 -25.06
N SER A 478 -42.23 -30.11 -25.39
CA SER A 478 -41.72 -29.14 -24.41
C SER A 478 -42.85 -28.68 -23.48
N PRO A 479 -42.57 -28.54 -22.18
CA PRO A 479 -43.24 -27.51 -21.39
C PRO A 479 -42.26 -26.72 -20.51
N MET A 480 -42.15 -25.43 -20.84
CA MET A 480 -41.82 -24.27 -19.99
C MET A 480 -40.74 -24.45 -18.91
N ASP A 481 -39.57 -23.86 -19.20
CA ASP A 481 -38.61 -23.42 -18.21
C ASP A 481 -39.29 -22.56 -17.14
N MET A 482 -39.17 -22.98 -15.88
CA MET A 482 -39.14 -22.00 -14.80
C MET A 482 -37.80 -21.29 -14.89
N GLU A 483 -37.85 -19.97 -15.13
CA GLU A 483 -36.71 -19.06 -14.98
C GLU A 483 -36.14 -19.18 -13.55
N THR A 484 -35.18 -20.08 -13.39
CA THR A 484 -34.13 -19.94 -12.39
C THR A 484 -32.87 -19.59 -13.15
N ASP A 485 -32.40 -18.35 -12.98
CA ASP A 485 -31.13 -17.81 -13.50
C ASP A 485 -29.91 -18.62 -13.03
N GLY A 486 -29.74 -19.80 -13.62
CA GLY A 486 -28.52 -20.59 -13.61
C GLY A 486 -28.08 -20.79 -15.06
N PRO A 487 -26.77 -20.83 -15.34
CA PRO A 487 -26.28 -20.94 -16.71
C PRO A 487 -26.88 -22.19 -17.36
N ILE A 488 -27.50 -21.96 -18.53
CA ILE A 488 -28.31 -22.94 -19.25
C ILE A 488 -27.42 -24.15 -19.55
N ILE A 489 -27.95 -25.36 -19.43
CA ILE A 489 -27.19 -26.62 -19.64
C ILE A 489 -26.50 -26.62 -21.02
N GLU A 490 -27.06 -25.89 -21.99
CA GLU A 490 -26.48 -25.64 -23.31
C GLU A 490 -25.21 -24.76 -23.26
N ASP A 491 -25.13 -23.78 -22.36
CA ASP A 491 -23.90 -22.99 -22.13
C ASP A 491 -22.81 -23.83 -21.47
N VAL A 492 -23.18 -24.75 -20.56
CA VAL A 492 -22.24 -25.68 -19.91
C VAL A 492 -21.74 -26.73 -20.92
N MET A 493 -22.60 -27.20 -21.81
CA MET A 493 -22.21 -28.10 -22.90
C MET A 493 -21.41 -27.37 -23.98
N MET A 494 -21.72 -26.11 -24.27
CA MET A 494 -20.94 -25.27 -25.18
C MET A 494 -19.57 -25.01 -24.58
N LEU A 495 -19.46 -24.60 -23.31
CA LEU A 495 -18.19 -24.45 -22.58
C LEU A 495 -17.41 -25.76 -22.52
N LYS A 496 -18.06 -26.89 -22.27
CA LYS A 496 -17.40 -28.20 -22.27
C LYS A 496 -16.86 -28.53 -23.66
N LYS A 497 -17.64 -28.25 -24.71
CA LYS A 497 -17.22 -28.45 -26.10
C LYS A 497 -16.10 -27.49 -26.50
N THR A 498 -16.15 -26.22 -26.09
CA THR A 498 -15.08 -25.23 -26.33
C THR A 498 -13.82 -25.62 -25.56
N VAL A 499 -13.94 -26.14 -24.34
CA VAL A 499 -12.81 -26.65 -23.55
C VAL A 499 -12.25 -27.94 -24.15
N GLU A 500 -13.07 -28.83 -24.70
CA GLU A 500 -12.61 -30.03 -25.42
C GLU A 500 -11.97 -29.69 -26.78
N GLU A 501 -12.49 -28.69 -27.50
CA GLU A 501 -11.93 -28.16 -28.75
C GLU A 501 -10.63 -27.38 -28.52
N GLU A 502 -10.52 -26.60 -27.44
CA GLU A 502 -9.26 -25.95 -27.05
C GLU A 502 -8.25 -26.96 -26.48
N ALA A 503 -8.69 -27.98 -25.73
CA ALA A 503 -7.81 -29.03 -25.24
C ALA A 503 -7.24 -29.88 -26.37
N THR A 504 -8.03 -30.16 -27.42
CA THR A 504 -7.54 -30.82 -28.64
C THR A 504 -6.63 -29.89 -29.44
N HIS A 505 -6.87 -28.59 -29.48
CA HIS A 505 -5.92 -27.61 -30.05
C HIS A 505 -4.59 -27.55 -29.29
N VAL A 506 -4.62 -27.67 -27.95
CA VAL A 506 -3.43 -27.74 -27.10
C VAL A 506 -2.72 -29.09 -27.24
N GLU A 507 -3.43 -30.21 -27.40
CA GLU A 507 -2.82 -31.52 -27.71
C GLU A 507 -2.20 -31.56 -29.12
N VAL A 508 -2.82 -30.91 -30.11
CA VAL A 508 -2.28 -30.76 -31.47
C VAL A 508 -1.06 -29.84 -31.46
N LEU A 509 -1.07 -28.75 -30.68
CA LEU A 509 0.11 -27.88 -30.47
C LEU A 509 1.21 -28.62 -29.70
N TRP A 510 0.88 -29.46 -28.72
CA TRP A 510 1.85 -30.24 -27.95
C TRP A 510 2.46 -31.40 -28.76
N THR A 511 1.69 -31.99 -29.68
CA THR A 511 2.20 -32.97 -30.67
C THR A 511 3.02 -32.31 -31.77
N LEU A 512 2.64 -31.12 -32.28
CA LEU A 512 3.45 -30.33 -33.22
C LEU A 512 4.76 -29.82 -32.60
N VAL A 513 4.75 -29.42 -31.32
CA VAL A 513 5.96 -29.04 -30.57
C VAL A 513 6.82 -30.27 -30.22
N SER A 514 6.20 -31.40 -29.88
CA SER A 514 6.91 -32.67 -29.66
C SER A 514 7.55 -33.24 -30.95
N ASP A 515 6.91 -33.08 -32.10
CA ASP A 515 7.45 -33.50 -33.39
C ASP A 515 8.55 -32.55 -33.89
N SER A 516 8.48 -31.25 -33.58
CA SER A 516 9.59 -30.33 -33.81
C SER A 516 10.81 -30.64 -32.92
N HIS A 517 10.63 -31.19 -31.71
CA HIS A 517 11.74 -31.66 -30.86
C HIS A 517 12.27 -33.05 -31.25
N ARG A 518 11.45 -33.92 -31.86
CA ARG A 518 11.93 -35.20 -32.42
C ARG A 518 12.81 -35.00 -33.67
N GLY A 519 12.58 -33.95 -34.46
CA GLY A 519 13.46 -33.55 -35.56
C GLY A 519 14.88 -33.17 -35.11
N CYS A 520 15.03 -32.46 -33.99
CA CYS A 520 16.33 -32.09 -33.44
C CYS A 520 17.08 -33.28 -32.83
N ILE A 521 16.38 -34.25 -32.24
CA ILE A 521 17.00 -35.47 -31.68
C ILE A 521 17.52 -36.40 -32.78
N TYR A 522 16.86 -36.47 -33.95
CA TYR A 522 17.36 -37.24 -35.09
C TYR A 522 18.58 -36.58 -35.77
N LEU A 523 18.63 -35.24 -35.84
CA LEU A 523 19.80 -34.52 -36.33
C LEU A 523 21.02 -34.71 -35.42
N ILE A 524 20.84 -34.68 -34.08
CA ILE A 524 21.92 -34.91 -33.10
C ILE A 524 22.39 -36.38 -33.11
N LYS A 525 21.48 -37.36 -33.25
CA LYS A 525 21.88 -38.78 -33.37
C LYS A 525 22.61 -39.10 -34.69
N SER A 526 22.29 -38.40 -35.78
CA SER A 526 23.01 -38.53 -37.05
C SER A 526 24.39 -37.85 -37.02
N THR A 527 24.56 -36.72 -36.32
CA THR A 527 25.89 -36.10 -36.15
C THR A 527 26.79 -36.95 -35.25
N VAL A 528 26.28 -37.58 -34.19
CA VAL A 528 27.07 -38.47 -33.33
C VAL A 528 27.48 -39.77 -34.04
N LYS A 529 26.68 -40.28 -34.99
CA LYS A 529 27.07 -41.43 -35.83
C LYS A 529 28.13 -41.06 -36.88
N ILE A 530 28.06 -39.87 -37.48
CA ILE A 530 29.06 -39.40 -38.46
C ILE A 530 30.41 -39.09 -37.78
N VAL A 531 30.40 -38.53 -36.57
CA VAL A 531 31.64 -38.28 -35.80
C VAL A 531 32.31 -39.60 -35.34
N LYS A 532 31.53 -40.64 -34.99
CA LYS A 532 32.08 -41.97 -34.69
C LYS A 532 32.64 -42.71 -35.92
N TYR A 533 32.13 -42.43 -37.12
CA TYR A 533 32.64 -43.06 -38.35
C TYR A 533 33.97 -42.43 -38.82
N TYR A 534 34.16 -41.12 -38.60
CA TYR A 534 35.42 -40.42 -38.91
C TYR A 534 36.53 -40.61 -37.86
N SER A 535 36.18 -41.00 -36.62
CA SER A 535 37.17 -41.25 -35.56
C SER A 535 37.80 -42.66 -35.59
N ASN A 536 37.40 -43.52 -36.54
CA ASN A 536 37.96 -44.86 -36.77
C ASN A 536 38.73 -44.97 -38.11
N LEU A 537 39.03 -43.84 -38.76
CA LEU A 537 39.77 -43.77 -40.02
C LEU A 537 41.01 -42.84 -39.95
N LYS A 538 41.58 -42.67 -38.76
CA LYS A 538 42.93 -42.13 -38.56
C LYS A 538 43.67 -42.93 -37.51
#